data_AF-A0A166G7Z3-F1
#
_entry.id   AF-A0A166G7Z3-F1
#
_cell.length_a   1.000
_cell.length_b   1.000
_cell.length_c   1.000
_cell.angle_alpha   90.00
_cell.angle_beta   90.00
_cell.angle_gamma   90.00
#
_symmetry.space_group_name_H-M   'P 1'
#
loop_
_entity.id
_entity.type
_entity.pdbx_description
1 polymer ?
#
loop_
_entity_poly.entity_id
_entity_poly.type
_entity_poly.pdbx_seq_one_letter_code
_entity_poly.pdbx_strand_id
1 'polypeptide(L)'
;MNTHIKEIRRDDKATYISPMRRGDVIEIQGPAATGKTHLLYSFAMKCVLPRVVPLAGSPAQDVFIGGWEKSAVVMNCDGRWSIVRFHALLLSHLAELLGPHVDSLPPGSNLATIAHECLTRIHLFHPTSYISLACTLIALPSYHATDIPNSEVGIVLIDSMSSFYWSNRAEGERNPRSPTPFQYALQSLQSFRISHGPVIVVTNWALNPLPPPDSEQKHDPNAYLTSTFFRQHLGRPYSAPFDDHPRDNPNARLYPPVNHHITLTYNCIPPLPNGLSLSETIAENESRQAVIDSVEITGYVRSAEAPDRVCKIKFAILNDSIQMMP
;
A
#
# COMPACT_ATOMS: atom_id res chain seq x y z
N MET A 1 -7.47 -10.29 -15.16
CA MET A 1 -7.97 -8.98 -15.65
C MET A 1 -6.99 -7.95 -15.15
N ASN A 2 -6.16 -7.41 -16.05
CA ASN A 2 -4.90 -6.75 -15.72
C ASN A 2 -5.09 -5.29 -15.31
N THR A 3 -4.75 -4.94 -14.08
CA THR A 3 -4.54 -3.56 -13.64
C THR A 3 -3.13 -3.13 -14.04
N HIS A 4 -3.04 -2.37 -15.13
CA HIS A 4 -1.78 -1.80 -15.60
C HIS A 4 -1.52 -0.47 -14.88
N ILE A 5 -0.37 -0.36 -14.21
CA ILE A 5 0.23 0.93 -13.86
C ILE A 5 0.89 1.45 -15.13
N LYS A 6 0.48 2.64 -15.60
CA LYS A 6 1.03 3.28 -16.80
C LYS A 6 2.20 4.17 -16.41
N GLU A 7 3.34 3.98 -17.05
CA GLU A 7 4.41 4.98 -17.19
C GLU A 7 4.34 5.49 -18.63
N ILE A 8 4.46 6.80 -18.86
CA ILE A 8 4.53 7.38 -20.22
C ILE A 8 5.95 7.88 -20.45
N ARG A 9 6.73 7.16 -21.25
CA ARG A 9 7.44 7.77 -22.39
C ARG A 9 7.97 6.77 -23.42
N ARG A 10 8.14 7.35 -24.61
CA ARG A 10 8.41 6.79 -25.94
C ARG A 10 9.66 5.91 -25.96
N ASP A 11 9.48 4.60 -25.89
CA ASP A 11 10.05 3.63 -26.85
C ASP A 11 9.57 2.20 -26.46
N ASP A 12 9.19 1.45 -27.48
CA ASP A 12 8.33 0.27 -27.40
C ASP A 12 8.94 -0.94 -26.66
N LYS A 13 8.50 -1.17 -25.42
CA LYS A 13 7.91 -2.43 -24.89
C LYS A 13 7.73 -2.31 -23.38
N ALA A 14 6.50 -2.04 -22.95
CA ALA A 14 6.10 -2.06 -21.55
C ALA A 14 6.48 -3.41 -20.91
N THR A 15 7.50 -3.41 -20.05
CA THR A 15 7.92 -4.60 -19.33
C THR A 15 7.06 -4.70 -18.08
N TYR A 16 5.85 -5.21 -18.22
CA TYR A 16 4.93 -5.38 -17.10
C TYR A 16 5.57 -6.26 -16.02
N ILE A 17 5.75 -5.72 -14.81
CA ILE A 17 5.90 -6.54 -13.63
C ILE A 17 4.49 -7.04 -13.31
N SER A 18 4.16 -8.26 -13.76
CA SER A 18 3.00 -9.10 -13.42
C SER A 18 1.72 -8.38 -12.90
N PRO A 19 0.57 -8.45 -13.59
CA PRO A 19 -0.68 -7.85 -13.13
C PRO A 19 -1.09 -8.41 -11.76
N MET A 20 -1.64 -7.56 -10.88
CA MET A 20 -2.17 -8.01 -9.59
C MET A 20 -3.27 -9.06 -9.78
N ARG A 21 -3.15 -10.17 -9.05
CA ARG A 21 -4.06 -11.31 -9.08
C ARG A 21 -4.74 -11.47 -7.72
N ARG A 22 -5.88 -12.15 -7.73
CA ARG A 22 -6.52 -12.59 -6.48
C ARG A 22 -5.54 -13.43 -5.67
N GLY A 23 -5.53 -13.20 -4.36
CA GLY A 23 -4.59 -13.84 -3.46
C GLY A 23 -3.18 -13.28 -3.53
N ASP A 24 -2.86 -12.24 -4.31
CA ASP A 24 -1.54 -11.63 -4.21
C ASP A 24 -1.36 -10.92 -2.87
N VAL A 25 -0.16 -11.01 -2.31
CA VAL A 25 0.26 -10.25 -1.13
C VAL A 25 1.29 -9.22 -1.54
N ILE A 26 1.00 -7.97 -1.24
CA ILE A 26 1.83 -6.81 -1.53
C ILE A 26 2.35 -6.26 -0.22
N GLU A 27 3.67 -6.21 -0.08
CA GLU A 27 4.33 -5.53 1.03
C GLU A 27 4.76 -4.13 0.58
N ILE A 28 4.30 -3.10 1.31
CA ILE A 28 4.75 -1.72 1.14
C ILE A 28 5.68 -1.39 2.31
N GLN A 29 6.95 -1.17 2.02
CA GLN A 29 7.96 -0.83 3.01
C GLN A 29 8.46 0.60 2.76
N GLY A 30 8.79 1.34 3.80
CA GLY A 30 9.42 2.65 3.65
C GLY A 30 9.57 3.39 4.96
N PRO A 31 10.44 4.42 5.03
CA PRO A 31 10.58 5.29 6.19
C PRO A 31 9.24 5.91 6.64
N ALA A 32 9.21 6.50 7.84
CA ALA A 32 8.05 7.28 8.27
C ALA A 32 7.71 8.35 7.21
N ALA A 33 6.44 8.74 7.10
CA ALA A 33 5.98 9.81 6.20
C ALA A 33 6.33 9.68 4.69
N THR A 34 6.67 8.48 4.18
CA THR A 34 6.78 8.21 2.73
C THR A 34 5.45 7.84 2.05
N GLY A 35 4.31 8.26 2.61
CA GLY A 35 3.02 8.08 1.95
C GLY A 35 2.41 6.67 1.97
N LYS A 36 2.92 5.73 2.77
CA LYS A 36 2.40 4.34 2.85
C LYS A 36 0.87 4.26 3.03
N THR A 37 0.32 4.93 4.05
CA THR A 37 -1.13 4.99 4.30
C THR A 37 -1.89 5.63 3.14
N HIS A 38 -1.31 6.62 2.46
CA HIS A 38 -1.93 7.24 1.29
C HIS A 38 -2.00 6.28 0.11
N LEU A 39 -0.95 5.51 -0.14
CA LEU A 39 -0.98 4.45 -1.14
C LEU A 39 -2.05 3.40 -0.80
N LEU A 40 -2.27 3.09 0.49
CA LEU A 40 -3.41 2.25 0.91
C LEU A 40 -4.77 2.90 0.61
N TYR A 41 -4.94 4.22 0.74
CA TYR A 41 -6.17 4.89 0.31
C TYR A 41 -6.44 4.67 -1.19
N SER A 42 -5.42 4.75 -2.05
CA SER A 42 -5.57 4.45 -3.48
C SER A 42 -6.01 3.01 -3.73
N PHE A 43 -5.47 2.04 -2.99
CA PHE A 43 -5.91 0.64 -3.06
C PHE A 43 -7.35 0.43 -2.59
N ALA A 44 -7.71 1.01 -1.44
CA ALA A 44 -9.08 0.96 -0.91
C ALA A 44 -10.07 1.58 -1.89
N MET A 45 -9.74 2.76 -2.41
CA MET A 45 -10.55 3.49 -3.37
C MET A 45 -10.80 2.64 -4.62
N LYS A 46 -9.76 2.03 -5.20
CA LYS A 46 -9.91 1.13 -6.35
C LYS A 46 -10.84 -0.05 -6.05
N CYS A 47 -10.81 -0.58 -4.84
CA CYS A 47 -11.64 -1.70 -4.41
C CYS A 47 -13.12 -1.30 -4.28
N VAL A 48 -13.41 -0.18 -3.62
CA VAL A 48 -14.80 0.19 -3.28
C VAL A 48 -15.54 0.98 -4.35
N LEU A 49 -14.82 1.64 -5.25
CA LEU A 49 -15.41 2.38 -6.36
C LEU A 49 -16.27 1.46 -7.24
N PRO A 50 -17.38 1.98 -7.78
CA PRO A 50 -18.20 1.23 -8.73
C PRO A 50 -17.41 0.96 -10.01
N ARG A 51 -17.79 -0.09 -10.73
CA ARG A 51 -17.20 -0.35 -12.05
C ARG A 51 -17.70 0.66 -13.08
N VAL A 52 -18.98 0.99 -13.02
CA VAL A 52 -19.70 1.88 -13.94
C VAL A 52 -20.65 2.73 -13.12
N VAL A 53 -20.80 4.00 -13.46
CA VAL A 53 -21.83 4.88 -12.90
C VAL A 53 -22.89 5.13 -13.96
N PRO A 54 -24.15 4.72 -13.72
CA PRO A 54 -25.21 4.92 -14.70
C PRO A 54 -25.55 6.41 -14.84
N LEU A 55 -25.82 6.84 -16.07
CA LEU A 55 -26.35 8.19 -16.33
C LEU A 55 -27.85 8.14 -16.60
N ALA A 56 -28.56 9.24 -16.29
CA ALA A 56 -29.95 9.45 -16.65
C ALA A 56 -30.09 9.45 -18.18
N GLY A 57 -30.63 8.36 -18.73
CA GLY A 57 -30.77 8.18 -20.17
C GLY A 57 -30.53 6.74 -20.61
N SER A 58 -29.72 6.57 -21.66
CA SER A 58 -29.40 5.25 -22.24
C SER A 58 -28.16 4.65 -21.57
N PRO A 59 -28.12 3.33 -21.31
CA PRO A 59 -26.94 2.63 -20.77
C PRO A 59 -25.66 2.81 -21.60
N ALA A 60 -25.79 3.19 -22.87
CA ALA A 60 -24.65 3.48 -23.74
C ALA A 60 -23.85 4.73 -23.31
N GLN A 61 -24.38 5.54 -22.40
CA GLN A 61 -23.74 6.77 -21.90
C GLN A 61 -23.11 6.61 -20.51
N ASP A 62 -23.21 5.43 -19.90
CA ASP A 62 -22.71 5.22 -18.56
C ASP A 62 -21.19 5.45 -18.46
N VAL A 63 -20.74 6.01 -17.35
CA VAL A 63 -19.33 6.37 -17.15
C VAL A 63 -18.58 5.18 -16.58
N PHE A 64 -17.57 4.69 -17.30
CA PHE A 64 -16.70 3.63 -16.79
C PHE A 64 -15.65 4.19 -15.83
N ILE A 65 -15.87 3.96 -14.53
CA ILE A 65 -14.94 4.32 -13.44
C ILE A 65 -13.86 3.24 -13.24
N GLY A 66 -14.21 1.99 -13.52
CA GLY A 66 -13.30 0.85 -13.45
C GLY A 66 -12.92 0.43 -12.03
N GLY A 67 -13.68 0.80 -11.00
CA GLY A 67 -13.54 0.23 -9.66
C GLY A 67 -13.92 -1.26 -9.62
N TRP A 68 -13.60 -1.93 -8.51
CA TRP A 68 -13.92 -3.35 -8.33
C TRP A 68 -15.32 -3.60 -7.77
N GLU A 69 -15.91 -2.58 -7.14
CA GLU A 69 -17.21 -2.65 -6.48
C GLU A 69 -17.29 -3.76 -5.43
N LYS A 70 -16.26 -3.84 -4.59
CA LYS A 70 -16.09 -4.88 -3.57
C LYS A 70 -15.87 -4.30 -2.19
N SER A 71 -16.02 -5.14 -1.17
CA SER A 71 -15.71 -4.80 0.21
C SER A 71 -14.20 -4.77 0.43
N ALA A 72 -13.72 -3.71 1.08
CA ALA A 72 -12.35 -3.57 1.53
C ALA A 72 -12.30 -3.65 3.05
N VAL A 73 -11.46 -4.54 3.57
CA VAL A 73 -11.23 -4.70 5.01
C VAL A 73 -9.95 -3.95 5.38
N VAL A 74 -10.00 -3.11 6.40
CA VAL A 74 -8.88 -2.30 6.87
C VAL A 74 -8.58 -2.65 8.33
N MET A 75 -7.35 -3.12 8.59
CA MET A 75 -6.80 -3.34 9.92
C MET A 75 -5.93 -2.15 10.29
N ASN A 76 -6.49 -1.19 11.02
CA ASN A 76 -5.82 0.02 11.49
C ASN A 76 -5.09 -0.26 12.81
N CYS A 77 -3.92 -0.87 12.70
CA CYS A 77 -3.07 -1.30 13.82
C CYS A 77 -2.31 -0.16 14.49
N ASP A 78 -1.98 0.92 13.76
CA ASP A 78 -1.24 2.07 14.31
C ASP A 78 -2.10 3.33 14.53
N GLY A 79 -3.41 3.23 14.23
CA GLY A 79 -4.37 4.31 14.46
C GLY A 79 -4.28 5.46 13.45
N ARG A 80 -3.49 5.34 12.38
CA ARG A 80 -3.26 6.45 11.42
C ARG A 80 -4.27 6.50 10.28
N TRP A 81 -5.06 5.45 10.06
CA TRP A 81 -6.11 5.48 9.06
C TRP A 81 -7.20 6.50 9.42
N SER A 82 -7.48 7.44 8.53
CA SER A 82 -8.50 8.46 8.69
C SER A 82 -9.59 8.27 7.64
N ILE A 83 -10.79 7.90 8.09
CA ILE A 83 -11.96 7.78 7.21
C ILE A 83 -12.37 9.14 6.62
N VAL A 84 -12.14 10.23 7.36
CA VAL A 84 -12.40 11.60 6.89
C VAL A 84 -11.48 11.94 5.73
N ARG A 85 -10.18 11.60 5.86
CA ARG A 85 -9.20 11.77 4.78
C ARG A 85 -9.57 10.93 3.57
N PHE A 86 -9.89 9.66 3.78
CA PHE A 86 -10.31 8.75 2.70
C PHE A 86 -11.54 9.28 1.95
N HIS A 87 -12.58 9.74 2.68
CA HIS A 87 -13.78 10.31 2.09
C HIS A 87 -13.50 11.58 1.26
N ALA A 88 -12.63 12.47 1.75
CA ALA A 88 -12.24 13.66 1.00
C ALA A 88 -11.54 13.31 -0.32
N LEU A 89 -10.59 12.37 -0.28
CA LEU A 89 -9.90 11.87 -1.48
C LEU A 89 -10.87 11.19 -2.46
N LEU A 90 -11.81 10.40 -1.93
CA LEU A 90 -12.84 9.72 -2.72
C LEU A 90 -13.77 10.72 -3.43
N LEU A 91 -14.23 11.75 -2.72
CA LEU A 91 -15.08 12.79 -3.30
C LEU A 91 -14.36 13.58 -4.39
N SER A 92 -13.13 13.99 -4.14
CA SER A 92 -12.30 14.69 -5.13
C SER A 92 -12.12 13.82 -6.38
N HIS A 93 -11.78 12.55 -6.21
CA HIS A 93 -11.62 11.62 -7.33
C HIS A 93 -12.91 11.40 -8.11
N LEU A 94 -14.06 11.27 -7.43
CA LEU A 94 -15.36 11.18 -8.10
C LEU A 94 -15.71 12.48 -8.83
N ALA A 95 -15.40 13.65 -8.26
CA ALA A 95 -15.62 14.94 -8.90
C ALA A 95 -14.75 15.10 -10.16
N GLU A 96 -13.51 14.63 -10.16
CA GLU A 96 -12.64 14.61 -11.34
C GLU A 96 -13.21 13.74 -12.46
N LEU A 97 -13.72 12.54 -12.12
CA LEU A 97 -14.21 11.58 -13.11
C LEU A 97 -15.64 11.89 -13.61
N LEU A 98 -16.52 12.36 -12.73
CA LEU A 98 -17.93 12.56 -13.01
C LEU A 98 -18.32 14.02 -13.17
N GLY A 99 -17.42 14.98 -12.88
CA GLY A 99 -17.66 16.42 -12.99
C GLY A 99 -18.38 16.84 -14.28
N PRO A 100 -17.94 16.37 -15.47
CA PRO A 100 -18.61 16.67 -16.74
C PRO A 100 -20.02 16.09 -16.90
N HIS A 101 -20.43 15.16 -16.04
CA HIS A 101 -21.66 14.36 -16.13
C HIS A 101 -22.57 14.49 -14.90
N VAL A 102 -22.27 15.40 -13.96
CA VAL A 102 -23.02 15.56 -12.70
C VAL A 102 -24.51 15.86 -12.96
N ASP A 103 -24.81 16.70 -13.95
CA ASP A 103 -26.19 17.06 -14.31
C ASP A 103 -26.95 15.91 -14.99
N SER A 104 -26.21 14.91 -15.50
CA SER A 104 -26.75 13.71 -16.14
C SER A 104 -26.85 12.53 -15.18
N LEU A 105 -26.66 12.72 -13.87
CA LEU A 105 -26.83 11.63 -12.90
C LEU A 105 -28.32 11.28 -12.71
N PRO A 106 -28.66 10.01 -12.40
CA PRO A 106 -30.02 9.62 -12.10
C PRO A 106 -30.64 10.44 -10.97
N PRO A 107 -31.96 10.69 -10.99
CA PRO A 107 -32.64 11.41 -9.92
C PRO A 107 -32.34 10.79 -8.54
N GLY A 108 -31.90 11.62 -7.59
CA GLY A 108 -31.53 11.17 -6.25
C GLY A 108 -30.09 10.65 -6.11
N SER A 109 -29.31 10.60 -7.20
CA SER A 109 -27.88 10.31 -7.18
C SER A 109 -27.06 11.59 -7.33
N ASN A 110 -26.03 11.74 -6.52
CA ASN A 110 -25.02 12.78 -6.62
C ASN A 110 -23.66 12.23 -6.15
N LEU A 111 -22.60 13.03 -6.23
CA LEU A 111 -21.26 12.59 -5.81
C LEU A 111 -21.21 12.12 -4.35
N ALA A 112 -21.97 12.76 -3.45
CA ALA A 112 -22.01 12.39 -2.05
C ALA A 112 -22.75 11.08 -1.80
N THR A 113 -23.83 10.77 -2.53
CA THR A 113 -24.52 9.49 -2.41
C THR A 113 -23.66 8.35 -2.94
N ILE A 114 -22.97 8.54 -4.08
CA ILE A 114 -22.04 7.55 -4.64
C ILE A 114 -20.87 7.33 -3.67
N ALA A 115 -20.31 8.40 -3.11
CA ALA A 115 -19.24 8.31 -2.12
C ALA A 115 -19.71 7.58 -0.85
N HIS A 116 -20.92 7.86 -0.37
CA HIS A 116 -21.50 7.16 0.77
C HIS A 116 -21.64 5.66 0.49
N GLU A 117 -22.13 5.27 -0.68
CA GLU A 117 -22.22 3.86 -1.09
C GLU A 117 -20.84 3.19 -1.09
N CYS A 118 -19.82 3.85 -1.62
CA CYS A 118 -18.44 3.36 -1.56
C CYS A 118 -17.93 3.21 -0.12
N LEU A 119 -18.27 4.14 0.79
CA LEU A 119 -17.91 4.05 2.20
C LEU A 119 -18.58 2.86 2.90
N THR A 120 -19.80 2.46 2.49
CA THR A 120 -20.44 1.26 3.08
C THR A 120 -19.68 -0.04 2.81
N ARG A 121 -18.80 -0.04 1.79
CA ARG A 121 -17.92 -1.16 1.45
C ARG A 121 -16.58 -1.13 2.23
N ILE A 122 -16.32 -0.13 3.08
CA ILE A 122 -15.13 -0.06 3.93
C ILE A 122 -15.43 -0.66 5.31
N HIS A 123 -14.74 -1.74 5.66
CA HIS A 123 -14.86 -2.41 6.95
C HIS A 123 -13.60 -2.19 7.78
N LEU A 124 -13.68 -1.28 8.76
CA LEU A 124 -12.53 -0.81 9.54
C LEU A 124 -12.48 -1.49 10.92
N PHE A 125 -11.35 -2.11 11.22
CA PHE A 125 -11.04 -2.72 12.52
C PHE A 125 -9.80 -2.07 13.14
N HIS A 126 -9.73 -2.06 14.47
CA HIS A 126 -8.64 -1.43 15.23
C HIS A 126 -7.95 -2.44 16.16
N PRO A 127 -7.20 -3.42 15.61
CA PRO A 127 -6.40 -4.30 16.45
C PRO A 127 -5.42 -3.52 17.31
N THR A 128 -5.23 -3.94 18.57
CA THR A 128 -4.32 -3.26 19.52
C THR A 128 -3.08 -4.10 19.87
N SER A 129 -2.99 -5.31 19.32
CA SER A 129 -1.87 -6.24 19.45
C SER A 129 -1.92 -7.30 18.34
N TYR A 130 -0.86 -8.09 18.16
CA TYR A 130 -0.92 -9.23 17.22
C TYR A 130 -1.94 -10.28 17.63
N ILE A 131 -2.20 -10.47 18.93
CA ILE A 131 -3.27 -11.37 19.39
C ILE A 131 -4.62 -10.83 18.94
N SER A 132 -4.88 -9.54 19.17
CA SER A 132 -6.11 -8.89 18.72
C SER A 132 -6.26 -8.96 17.19
N LEU A 133 -5.18 -8.74 16.43
CA LEU A 133 -5.17 -8.87 14.98
C LEU A 133 -5.49 -10.31 14.55
N ALA A 134 -4.88 -11.31 15.18
CA ALA A 134 -5.14 -12.72 14.91
C ALA A 134 -6.61 -13.07 15.19
N CYS A 135 -7.16 -12.67 16.34
CA CYS A 135 -8.56 -12.89 16.67
C CYS A 135 -9.51 -12.23 15.65
N THR A 136 -9.24 -10.99 15.24
CA THR A 136 -10.02 -10.31 14.20
C THR A 136 -9.98 -11.06 12.88
N LEU A 137 -8.80 -11.52 12.45
CA LEU A 137 -8.64 -12.31 11.22
C LEU A 137 -9.33 -13.68 11.29
N ILE A 138 -9.31 -14.34 12.45
CA ILE A 138 -10.02 -15.60 12.69
C ILE A 138 -11.54 -15.40 12.62
N ALA A 139 -12.04 -14.28 13.14
CA ALA A 139 -13.46 -13.95 13.11
C ALA A 139 -13.94 -13.44 11.73
N LEU A 140 -13.01 -13.00 10.87
CA LEU A 140 -13.33 -12.34 9.60
C LEU A 140 -14.18 -13.19 8.64
N PRO A 141 -13.99 -14.52 8.48
CA PRO A 141 -14.93 -15.37 7.73
C PRO A 141 -16.36 -15.31 8.26
N SER A 142 -16.53 -15.32 9.59
CA SER A 142 -17.87 -15.26 10.20
C SER A 142 -18.50 -13.90 9.95
N TYR A 143 -17.74 -12.81 10.17
CA TYR A 143 -18.15 -11.44 9.85
C TYR A 143 -18.53 -11.30 8.37
N HIS A 144 -17.75 -11.88 7.46
CA HIS A 144 -18.06 -11.86 6.03
C HIS A 144 -19.41 -12.52 5.74
N ALA A 145 -19.67 -13.68 6.34
CA ALA A 145 -20.93 -14.41 6.18
C ALA A 145 -22.14 -13.71 6.81
N THR A 146 -21.97 -12.94 7.89
CA THR A 146 -23.08 -12.32 8.63
C THR A 146 -23.36 -10.88 8.22
N ASP A 147 -22.31 -10.06 8.10
CA ASP A 147 -22.43 -8.62 7.97
C ASP A 147 -22.33 -8.14 6.51
N ILE A 148 -21.65 -8.91 5.64
CA ILE A 148 -21.50 -8.59 4.21
C ILE A 148 -21.68 -9.80 3.29
N PRO A 149 -22.76 -10.59 3.44
CA PRO A 149 -22.96 -11.84 2.70
C PRO A 149 -23.06 -11.67 1.17
N ASN A 150 -23.48 -10.48 0.71
CA ASN A 150 -23.72 -10.20 -0.70
C ASN A 150 -22.54 -9.50 -1.40
N SER A 151 -21.44 -9.28 -0.70
CA SER A 151 -20.25 -8.60 -1.23
C SER A 151 -19.03 -9.50 -1.09
N GLU A 152 -18.15 -9.48 -2.09
CA GLU A 152 -16.87 -10.15 -1.97
C GLU A 152 -15.86 -9.24 -1.25
N VAL A 153 -15.04 -9.81 -0.37
CA VAL A 153 -13.86 -9.10 0.16
C VAL A 153 -12.79 -9.05 -0.93
N GLY A 154 -12.67 -7.91 -1.61
CA GLY A 154 -11.72 -7.71 -2.70
C GLY A 154 -10.30 -7.46 -2.20
N ILE A 155 -10.15 -6.78 -1.06
CA ILE A 155 -8.85 -6.41 -0.50
C ILE A 155 -8.86 -6.42 1.03
N VAL A 156 -7.72 -6.81 1.61
CA VAL A 156 -7.41 -6.66 3.04
C VAL A 156 -6.18 -5.77 3.17
N LEU A 157 -6.33 -4.64 3.85
CA LEU A 157 -5.28 -3.66 4.10
C LEU A 157 -4.84 -3.75 5.57
N ILE A 158 -3.54 -3.85 5.85
CA ILE A 158 -3.01 -3.85 7.23
C ILE A 158 -2.06 -2.66 7.39
N ASP A 159 -2.44 -1.68 8.20
CA ASP A 159 -1.69 -0.43 8.45
C ASP A 159 -1.38 -0.25 9.94
N SER A 160 -0.17 -0.51 10.44
CA SER A 160 0.91 -1.26 9.79
C SER A 160 1.10 -2.64 10.42
N MET A 161 1.61 -3.60 9.66
CA MET A 161 1.92 -4.93 10.19
C MET A 161 3.08 -4.86 11.21
N SER A 162 3.94 -3.84 11.13
CA SER A 162 5.02 -3.56 12.10
C SER A 162 4.58 -2.95 13.43
N SER A 163 3.32 -2.55 13.60
CA SER A 163 2.87 -1.74 14.76
C SER A 163 3.20 -2.35 16.13
N PHE A 164 3.18 -3.69 16.23
CA PHE A 164 3.40 -4.42 17.48
C PHE A 164 4.76 -5.15 17.52
N TYR A 165 5.67 -4.82 16.61
CA TYR A 165 6.94 -5.53 16.40
C TYR A 165 7.78 -5.62 17.68
N TRP A 166 8.01 -4.50 18.37
CA TRP A 166 8.89 -4.48 19.55
C TRP A 166 8.35 -5.34 20.70
N SER A 167 7.05 -5.27 20.97
CA SER A 167 6.40 -6.10 21.99
C SER A 167 6.51 -7.59 21.65
N ASN A 168 6.26 -7.95 20.40
CA ASN A 168 6.37 -9.32 19.92
C ASN A 168 7.81 -9.85 19.98
N ARG A 169 8.78 -8.99 19.67
CA ARG A 169 10.20 -9.34 19.77
C ARG A 169 10.59 -9.64 21.22
N ALA A 170 10.21 -8.76 22.16
CA ALA A 170 10.47 -8.97 23.58
C ALA A 170 9.84 -10.26 24.10
N GLU A 171 8.64 -10.62 23.62
CA GLU A 171 7.98 -11.87 23.98
C GLU A 171 8.68 -13.10 23.38
N GLY A 172 9.11 -13.03 22.12
CA GLY A 172 9.91 -14.08 21.49
C GLY A 172 11.27 -14.30 22.15
N GLU A 173 11.91 -13.25 22.66
CA GLU A 173 13.15 -13.36 23.44
C GLU A 173 12.91 -14.03 24.81
N ARG A 174 11.76 -13.76 25.45
CA ARG A 174 11.38 -14.38 26.73
C ARG A 174 11.03 -15.85 26.57
N ASN A 175 10.37 -16.23 25.48
CA ASN A 175 9.94 -17.61 25.24
C ASN A 175 10.27 -18.08 23.81
N PRO A 176 11.55 -18.41 23.52
CA PRO A 176 12.01 -18.70 22.16
C PRO A 176 11.42 -19.97 21.54
N ARG A 177 10.86 -20.86 22.36
CA ARG A 177 10.30 -22.15 21.91
C ARG A 177 8.80 -22.09 21.64
N SER A 178 8.13 -21.02 22.04
CA SER A 178 6.69 -20.86 21.82
C SER A 178 6.41 -20.04 20.57
N PRO A 179 5.31 -20.34 19.87
CA PRO A 179 4.86 -19.50 18.77
C PRO A 179 4.57 -18.08 19.29
N THR A 180 5.08 -17.08 18.58
CA THR A 180 4.82 -15.68 18.93
C THR A 180 3.42 -15.27 18.47
N PRO A 181 2.76 -14.28 19.11
CA PRO A 181 1.49 -13.73 18.66
C PRO A 181 1.44 -13.38 17.17
N PHE A 182 2.55 -12.88 16.64
CA PHE A 182 2.70 -12.58 15.22
C PHE A 182 2.49 -13.81 14.32
N GLN A 183 2.93 -15.00 14.74
CA GLN A 183 2.71 -16.23 13.97
C GLN A 183 1.22 -16.56 13.83
N TYR A 184 0.43 -16.37 14.89
CA TYR A 184 -1.02 -16.56 14.82
C TYR A 184 -1.68 -15.57 13.86
N ALA A 185 -1.24 -14.32 13.85
CA ALA A 185 -1.74 -13.32 12.89
C ALA A 185 -1.44 -13.75 11.45
N LEU A 186 -0.22 -14.22 11.15
CA LEU A 186 0.14 -14.69 9.81
C LEU A 186 -0.63 -15.94 9.39
N GLN A 187 -0.79 -16.93 10.28
CA GLN A 187 -1.55 -18.15 9.98
C GLN A 187 -3.03 -17.84 9.71
N SER A 188 -3.60 -16.92 10.49
CA SER A 188 -4.99 -16.48 10.33
C SER A 188 -5.17 -15.71 9.02
N LEU A 189 -4.22 -14.81 8.70
CA LEU A 189 -4.21 -14.08 7.44
C LEU A 189 -4.08 -15.01 6.23
N GLN A 190 -3.21 -16.03 6.32
CA GLN A 190 -3.05 -17.03 5.28
C GLN A 190 -4.32 -17.89 5.11
N SER A 191 -4.95 -18.28 6.21
CA SER A 191 -6.19 -19.06 6.18
C SER A 191 -7.31 -18.26 5.50
N PHE A 192 -7.42 -16.96 5.82
CA PHE A 192 -8.37 -16.06 5.17
C PHE A 192 -8.04 -15.88 3.68
N ARG A 193 -6.77 -15.67 3.34
CA ARG A 193 -6.28 -15.58 1.95
C ARG A 193 -6.66 -16.81 1.12
N ILE A 194 -6.44 -18.01 1.64
CA ILE A 194 -6.75 -19.26 0.95
C ILE A 194 -8.26 -19.42 0.74
N SER A 195 -9.06 -19.11 1.76
CA SER A 195 -10.51 -19.31 1.72
C SER A 195 -11.26 -18.27 0.89
N HIS A 196 -10.83 -17.00 0.90
CA HIS A 196 -11.57 -15.89 0.28
C HIS A 196 -10.85 -15.28 -0.95
N GLY A 197 -9.55 -15.55 -1.10
CA GLY A 197 -8.75 -15.01 -2.21
C GLY A 197 -8.63 -13.49 -2.33
N PRO A 198 -8.72 -12.66 -1.26
CA PRO A 198 -8.53 -11.23 -1.38
C PRO A 198 -7.09 -10.91 -1.81
N VAL A 199 -6.90 -9.74 -2.41
CA VAL A 199 -5.56 -9.12 -2.42
C VAL A 199 -5.25 -8.69 -1.00
N ILE A 200 -4.02 -8.92 -0.53
CA ILE A 200 -3.56 -8.43 0.76
C ILE A 200 -2.51 -7.36 0.52
N VAL A 201 -2.65 -6.22 1.17
CA VAL A 201 -1.64 -5.16 1.17
C VAL A 201 -1.26 -4.86 2.61
N VAL A 202 0.02 -4.96 2.92
CA VAL A 202 0.54 -4.71 4.27
C VAL A 202 1.57 -3.61 4.22
N THR A 203 1.55 -2.69 5.18
CA THR A 203 2.60 -1.68 5.33
C THR A 203 3.56 -2.09 6.42
N ASN A 204 4.85 -1.82 6.20
CA ASN A 204 5.93 -2.16 7.10
C ASN A 204 6.92 -0.99 7.26
N TRP A 205 7.58 -0.98 8.42
CA TRP A 205 8.69 -0.04 8.68
C TRP A 205 9.94 -0.42 7.88
N ALA A 206 10.75 0.60 7.59
CA ALA A 206 12.06 0.47 6.93
C ALA A 206 13.18 0.66 7.96
N LEU A 207 13.50 -0.40 8.72
CA LEU A 207 14.47 -0.31 9.83
C LEU A 207 15.92 -0.58 9.43
N ASN A 208 16.13 -1.49 8.47
CA ASN A 208 17.45 -2.05 8.17
C ASN A 208 17.86 -1.71 6.73
N PRO A 209 18.43 -0.52 6.44
CA PRO A 209 18.78 -0.13 5.07
C PRO A 209 19.83 -1.06 4.47
N LEU A 210 19.68 -1.37 3.18
CA LEU A 210 20.69 -2.09 2.41
C LEU A 210 21.68 -1.07 1.80
N PRO A 211 23.00 -1.30 1.92
CA PRO A 211 23.98 -0.42 1.32
C PRO A 211 23.79 -0.38 -0.21
N PRO A 212 23.98 0.79 -0.85
CA PRO A 212 24.07 0.87 -2.30
C PRO A 212 25.12 -0.12 -2.86
N PRO A 213 24.91 -0.66 -4.08
CA PRO A 213 25.85 -1.61 -4.68
C PRO A 213 27.29 -1.07 -4.78
N ASP A 214 27.47 0.25 -4.88
CA ASP A 214 28.76 0.92 -5.04
C ASP A 214 29.32 1.54 -3.74
N SER A 215 28.67 1.36 -2.59
CA SER A 215 29.16 1.96 -1.33
C SER A 215 30.20 1.07 -0.64
N GLU A 216 31.48 1.46 -0.68
CA GLU A 216 32.55 0.82 0.10
C GLU A 216 32.42 1.08 1.61
N GLN A 217 31.65 2.10 2.01
CA GLN A 217 31.45 2.46 3.42
C GLN A 217 30.32 1.63 4.05
N LYS A 218 30.71 0.58 4.79
CA LYS A 218 29.78 -0.29 5.55
C LYS A 218 29.04 0.40 6.70
N HIS A 219 29.41 1.63 7.06
CA HIS A 219 28.79 2.41 8.14
C HIS A 219 28.64 3.88 7.74
N ASP A 220 27.61 4.17 6.93
CA ASP A 220 27.08 5.51 6.79
C ASP A 220 25.86 5.66 7.73
N PRO A 221 25.90 6.54 8.75
CA PRO A 221 24.75 6.80 9.62
C PRO A 221 23.54 7.35 8.85
N ASN A 222 23.75 7.92 7.66
CA ASN A 222 22.72 8.44 6.77
C ASN A 222 22.30 7.45 5.67
N ALA A 223 22.71 6.18 5.75
CA ALA A 223 22.38 5.16 4.76
C ALA A 223 20.86 5.02 4.53
N TYR A 224 20.02 5.32 5.51
CA TYR A 224 18.56 5.29 5.35
C TYR A 224 18.00 6.37 4.41
N LEU A 225 18.76 7.44 4.13
CA LEU A 225 18.41 8.50 3.18
C LEU A 225 18.79 8.16 1.74
N THR A 226 19.82 7.33 1.56
CA THR A 226 20.39 6.99 0.25
C THR A 226 20.04 5.56 -0.18
N SER A 227 19.66 4.70 0.77
CA SER A 227 19.27 3.32 0.51
C SER A 227 17.92 3.24 -0.17
N THR A 228 17.88 2.47 -1.28
CA THR A 228 16.65 2.19 -2.01
C THR A 228 15.85 1.04 -1.40
N PHE A 229 16.51 0.10 -0.72
CA PHE A 229 15.89 -1.14 -0.24
C PHE A 229 16.26 -1.43 1.21
N PHE A 230 15.40 -2.15 1.92
CA PHE A 230 15.59 -2.45 3.33
C PHE A 230 15.43 -3.95 3.55
N ARG A 231 16.19 -4.50 4.50
CA ARG A 231 16.00 -5.89 4.95
C ARG A 231 14.67 -6.05 5.66
N GLN A 232 14.13 -7.26 5.60
CA GLN A 232 12.97 -7.65 6.38
C GLN A 232 13.29 -7.63 7.88
N HIS A 233 12.47 -6.94 8.67
CA HIS A 233 12.65 -6.82 10.12
C HIS A 233 11.70 -7.69 10.93
N LEU A 234 10.56 -8.10 10.36
CA LEU A 234 9.57 -8.93 11.06
C LEU A 234 10.08 -10.36 11.35
N GLY A 235 11.22 -10.74 10.77
CA GLY A 235 11.92 -12.00 11.04
C GLY A 235 11.12 -13.24 10.62
N ARG A 236 11.70 -14.43 10.79
CA ARG A 236 10.99 -15.68 10.50
C ARG A 236 9.82 -15.88 11.47
N PRO A 237 8.65 -16.34 10.99
CA PRO A 237 8.44 -16.99 9.70
C PRO A 237 7.86 -16.07 8.60
N TYR A 238 7.96 -14.75 8.75
CA TYR A 238 7.51 -13.83 7.72
C TYR A 238 8.34 -14.00 6.44
N SER A 239 7.68 -13.94 5.28
CA SER A 239 8.32 -14.13 3.98
C SER A 239 9.27 -12.97 3.67
N ALA A 240 10.51 -13.27 3.29
CA ALA A 240 11.49 -12.29 2.83
C ALA A 240 12.06 -12.72 1.45
N PRO A 241 11.24 -12.76 0.40
CA PRO A 241 11.62 -13.40 -0.88
C PRO A 241 12.75 -12.67 -1.63
N PHE A 242 13.12 -11.47 -1.19
CA PHE A 242 14.21 -10.67 -1.74
C PHE A 242 15.48 -10.68 -0.86
N ASP A 243 15.41 -11.29 0.32
CA ASP A 243 16.54 -11.46 1.25
C ASP A 243 16.96 -12.94 1.38
N ASP A 244 15.99 -13.87 1.34
CA ASP A 244 16.22 -15.31 1.48
C ASP A 244 16.46 -15.99 0.11
N HIS A 245 17.26 -17.06 0.08
CA HIS A 245 17.45 -17.87 -1.13
C HIS A 245 16.16 -18.63 -1.51
N PRO A 246 15.90 -18.91 -2.80
CA PRO A 246 14.67 -19.60 -3.26
C PRO A 246 14.42 -20.97 -2.61
N ARG A 247 15.47 -21.60 -2.05
CA ARG A 247 15.41 -22.90 -1.36
C ARG A 247 14.91 -22.81 0.09
N ASP A 248 14.77 -21.60 0.64
CA ASP A 248 14.52 -21.36 2.07
C ASP A 248 13.06 -20.99 2.40
N ASN A 249 12.12 -21.16 1.47
CA ASN A 249 10.69 -20.91 1.71
C ASN A 249 9.86 -22.21 1.87
N PRO A 250 9.99 -22.95 2.99
CA PRO A 250 9.25 -24.19 3.24
C PRO A 250 7.77 -23.95 3.58
N ASN A 251 7.31 -22.70 3.71
CA ASN A 251 6.08 -22.39 4.45
C ASN A 251 4.99 -21.67 3.65
N ALA A 252 5.04 -21.66 2.32
CA ALA A 252 4.05 -20.97 1.48
C ALA A 252 2.58 -21.40 1.71
N ARG A 253 2.36 -22.58 2.32
CA ARG A 253 1.03 -23.02 2.77
C ARG A 253 0.62 -22.48 4.14
N LEU A 254 1.57 -22.28 5.04
CA LEU A 254 1.34 -21.88 6.44
C LEU A 254 1.32 -20.36 6.63
N TYR A 255 2.05 -19.61 5.81
CA TYR A 255 2.13 -18.15 5.89
C TYR A 255 1.91 -17.50 4.52
N PRO A 256 1.44 -16.24 4.47
CA PRO A 256 1.21 -15.54 3.21
C PRO A 256 2.53 -15.32 2.45
N PRO A 257 2.63 -15.75 1.18
CA PRO A 257 3.81 -15.46 0.36
C PRO A 257 3.79 -13.99 -0.03
N VAL A 258 4.90 -13.26 0.09
CA VAL A 258 5.00 -11.90 -0.45
C VAL A 258 5.23 -12.00 -1.97
N ASN A 259 4.25 -11.58 -2.76
CA ASN A 259 4.30 -11.65 -4.23
C ASN A 259 4.95 -10.38 -4.81
N HIS A 260 4.65 -9.23 -4.23
CA HIS A 260 5.15 -7.93 -4.69
C HIS A 260 5.68 -7.14 -3.50
N HIS A 261 6.76 -6.40 -3.71
CA HIS A 261 7.33 -5.51 -2.70
C HIS A 261 7.49 -4.12 -3.30
N ILE A 262 6.94 -3.12 -2.62
CA ILE A 262 7.01 -1.71 -2.99
C ILE A 262 7.82 -1.01 -1.91
N THR A 263 9.00 -0.51 -2.27
CA THR A 263 9.77 0.36 -1.35
C THR A 263 9.50 1.81 -1.67
N LEU A 264 8.92 2.54 -0.72
CA LEU A 264 8.68 3.97 -0.84
C LEU A 264 9.85 4.74 -0.22
N THR A 265 10.44 5.62 -1.02
CA THR A 265 11.54 6.50 -0.60
C THR A 265 11.10 7.95 -0.75
N TYR A 266 11.74 8.82 0.02
CA TYR A 266 11.70 10.25 -0.28
C TYR A 266 12.48 10.54 -1.57
N ASN A 267 12.13 11.62 -2.25
CA ASN A 267 13.11 12.32 -3.05
C ASN A 267 14.16 12.88 -2.08
N CYS A 268 15.32 12.22 -2.02
CA CYS A 268 16.39 12.61 -1.11
C CYS A 268 16.86 14.01 -1.51
N ILE A 269 16.67 14.98 -0.62
CA ILE A 269 17.26 16.31 -0.76
C ILE A 269 18.65 16.20 -0.14
N PRO A 270 19.73 16.14 -0.96
CA PRO A 270 21.07 15.99 -0.42
C PRO A 270 21.37 17.16 0.52
N PRO A 271 22.12 16.94 1.63
CA PRO A 271 22.56 18.04 2.48
C PRO A 271 23.36 19.06 1.67
N LEU A 272 23.35 20.33 2.08
CA LEU A 272 24.15 21.35 1.42
C LEU A 272 25.63 20.94 1.45
N PRO A 273 26.35 20.99 0.32
CA PRO A 273 27.78 20.78 0.28
C PRO A 273 28.52 21.68 1.27
N ASN A 274 29.54 21.14 1.92
CA ASN A 274 30.40 21.94 2.79
C ASN A 274 31.21 22.93 1.95
N GLY A 275 31.37 24.17 2.45
CA GLY A 275 32.23 25.18 1.83
C GLY A 275 31.55 26.10 0.81
N LEU A 276 30.22 26.06 0.68
CA LEU A 276 29.47 27.01 -0.13
C LEU A 276 29.49 28.42 0.49
N SER A 277 29.60 29.44 -0.36
CA SER A 277 29.34 30.83 0.02
C SER A 277 27.86 31.05 0.35
N LEU A 278 27.55 32.17 1.01
CA LEU A 278 26.16 32.53 1.34
C LEU A 278 25.28 32.66 0.08
N SER A 279 25.82 33.26 -0.99
CA SER A 279 25.09 33.41 -2.26
C SER A 279 24.84 32.06 -2.95
N GLU A 280 25.81 31.15 -2.94
CA GLU A 280 25.63 29.79 -3.49
C GLU A 280 24.65 28.98 -2.64
N THR A 281 24.69 29.16 -1.32
CA THR A 281 23.76 28.51 -0.40
C THR A 281 22.31 28.93 -0.65
N ILE A 282 22.06 30.22 -0.91
CA ILE A 282 20.72 30.73 -1.21
C ILE A 282 20.19 30.14 -2.52
N ALA A 283 20.99 30.15 -3.59
CA ALA A 283 20.59 29.60 -4.89
C ALA A 283 20.32 28.07 -4.82
N GLU A 284 21.18 27.33 -4.13
CA GLU A 284 21.01 25.89 -3.92
C GLU A 284 19.76 25.61 -3.05
N ASN A 285 19.46 26.47 -2.07
CA ASN A 285 18.27 26.33 -1.24
C ASN A 285 16.97 26.60 -2.03
N GLU A 286 16.96 27.55 -2.97
CA GLU A 286 15.81 27.78 -3.87
C GLU A 286 15.53 26.56 -4.76
N SER A 287 16.57 25.94 -5.32
CA SER A 287 16.46 24.69 -6.09
C SER A 287 15.93 23.54 -5.22
N ARG A 288 16.41 23.42 -3.98
CA ARG A 288 15.96 22.40 -3.01
C ARG A 288 14.51 22.64 -2.58
N GLN A 289 14.08 23.89 -2.43
CA GLN A 289 12.70 24.23 -2.09
C GLN A 289 11.72 23.75 -3.17
N ALA A 290 12.07 23.86 -4.45
CA ALA A 290 11.24 23.33 -5.53
C ALA A 290 11.05 21.79 -5.44
N VAL A 291 12.04 21.05 -4.93
CA VAL A 291 11.94 19.60 -4.69
C VAL A 291 11.11 19.28 -3.44
N ILE A 292 11.19 20.12 -2.40
CA ILE A 292 10.32 20.01 -1.22
C ILE A 292 8.86 20.23 -1.63
N ASP A 293 8.62 21.25 -2.44
CA ASP A 293 7.30 21.68 -2.87
C ASP A 293 6.66 20.71 -3.87
N SER A 294 7.45 19.86 -4.54
CA SER A 294 6.90 18.89 -5.50
C SER A 294 6.12 17.75 -4.83
N VAL A 295 6.30 17.53 -3.51
CA VAL A 295 5.65 16.47 -2.68
C VAL A 295 5.65 15.09 -3.36
N GLU A 296 6.64 14.84 -4.21
CA GLU A 296 6.73 13.64 -5.03
C GLU A 296 7.39 12.50 -4.23
N ILE A 297 6.74 11.35 -4.26
CA ILE A 297 7.20 10.11 -3.64
C ILE A 297 7.52 9.12 -4.73
N THR A 298 8.71 8.51 -4.62
CA THR A 298 9.13 7.45 -5.52
C THR A 298 8.92 6.09 -4.84
N GLY A 299 8.28 5.17 -5.56
CA GLY A 299 8.12 3.78 -5.18
C GLY A 299 8.89 2.84 -6.11
N TYR A 300 9.64 1.90 -5.55
CA TYR A 300 10.38 0.88 -6.29
C TYR A 300 9.65 -0.47 -6.12
N VAL A 301 9.14 -1.00 -7.24
CA VAL A 301 8.32 -2.22 -7.27
C VAL A 301 9.15 -3.41 -7.73
N ARG A 302 9.17 -4.47 -6.93
CA ARG A 302 9.76 -5.78 -7.24
C ARG A 302 8.69 -6.86 -7.20
N SER A 303 8.80 -7.88 -8.04
CA SER A 303 7.95 -9.08 -8.02
C SER A 303 8.78 -10.31 -7.73
N ALA A 304 8.23 -11.23 -6.93
CA ALA A 304 8.84 -12.52 -6.67
C ALA A 304 8.94 -13.38 -7.95
N GLU A 305 8.11 -13.15 -8.97
CA GLU A 305 8.21 -13.84 -10.27
C GLU A 305 9.41 -13.34 -11.10
N ALA A 306 9.90 -12.12 -10.84
CA ALA A 306 11.00 -11.49 -11.56
C ALA A 306 11.83 -10.58 -10.62
N PRO A 307 12.59 -11.16 -9.66
CA PRO A 307 13.25 -10.41 -8.59
C PRO A 307 14.31 -9.42 -9.09
N ASP A 308 14.92 -9.71 -10.25
CA ASP A 308 15.93 -8.85 -10.87
C ASP A 308 15.34 -7.62 -11.58
N ARG A 309 14.01 -7.55 -11.73
CA ARG A 309 13.32 -6.43 -12.37
C ARG A 309 12.75 -5.50 -11.32
N VAL A 310 13.18 -4.24 -11.37
CA VAL A 310 12.67 -3.15 -10.54
C VAL A 310 11.95 -2.15 -11.44
N CYS A 311 10.66 -1.92 -11.19
CA CYS A 311 9.92 -0.80 -11.79
C CYS A 311 9.87 0.37 -10.83
N LYS A 312 9.73 1.57 -11.38
CA LYS A 312 9.50 2.78 -10.59
C LYS A 312 8.05 3.23 -10.77
N ILE A 313 7.46 3.69 -9.68
CA ILE A 313 6.20 4.41 -9.67
C ILE A 313 6.43 5.73 -8.98
N LYS A 314 5.78 6.78 -9.45
CA LYS A 314 5.85 8.11 -8.84
C LYS A 314 4.44 8.56 -8.51
N PHE A 315 4.28 9.19 -7.35
CA PHE A 315 3.01 9.80 -7.00
C PHE A 315 3.21 10.98 -6.07
N ALA A 316 2.30 11.95 -6.16
CA ALA A 316 2.26 13.10 -5.28
C ALA A 316 1.05 13.00 -4.33
N ILE A 317 1.23 13.44 -3.09
CA ILE A 317 0.15 13.54 -2.11
C ILE A 317 -0.25 15.00 -1.98
N LEU A 318 -1.44 15.33 -2.48
CA LEU A 318 -2.02 16.68 -2.42
C LEU A 318 -3.10 16.75 -1.35
N ASN A 319 -3.64 17.94 -1.10
CA ASN A 319 -4.68 18.15 -0.10
C ASN A 319 -6.00 17.44 -0.44
N ASP A 320 -6.29 17.22 -1.71
CA ASP A 320 -7.55 16.65 -2.20
C ASP A 320 -7.36 15.37 -3.01
N SER A 321 -6.15 15.10 -3.50
CA SER A 321 -5.90 13.98 -4.42
C SER A 321 -4.57 13.26 -4.14
N ILE A 322 -4.47 12.04 -4.67
CA ILE A 322 -3.23 11.30 -4.79
C ILE A 322 -3.00 11.07 -6.28
N GLN A 323 -2.01 11.76 -6.85
CA GLN A 323 -1.80 11.78 -8.29
C GLN A 323 -0.67 10.84 -8.66
N MET A 324 -1.00 9.79 -9.42
CA MET A 324 0.01 8.94 -10.04
C MET A 324 0.66 9.71 -11.19
N MET A 325 1.98 9.80 -11.15
CA MET A 325 2.77 10.49 -12.17
C MET A 325 3.24 9.50 -13.25
N PRO A 326 3.34 9.98 -14.50
CA PRO A 326 3.79 9.17 -15.63
C PRO A 326 5.26 8.78 -15.56
#